data_AF-I4Z695-F1
#
_entry.id   AF-I4Z695-F1
#
_cell.length_a   1.000
_cell.length_b   1.000
_cell.length_c   1.000
_cell.angle_alpha   90.00
_cell.angle_beta   90.00
_cell.angle_gamma   90.00
#
_symmetry.space_group_name_H-M   'P 1'
#
loop_
_entity.id
_entity.type
_entity.pdbx_description
1 polymer ?
#
loop_
_entity_poly.entity_id
_entity_poly.type
_entity_poly.pdbx_seq_one_letter_code
_entity_poly.pdbx_strand_id
1 'polypeptide(L)'
;MKKLIANLLASLATCLVLLGTAQASGGAIHLDKFPEEKSQDTQALQRGAKMFVNYCLNCHAAAFMRYNRMHDIGLTDADIKKNLMEDDQEVDRQN
;
A
#
# COMPACT_ATOMS: atom_id res chain seq x y z
N MET A 1 -22.35 29.07 41.78
CA MET A 1 -21.02 29.31 41.16
C MET A 1 -19.97 28.34 41.68
N LYS A 2 -19.57 28.38 42.96
CA LYS A 2 -18.52 27.51 43.53
C LYS A 2 -18.81 26.00 43.43
N LYS A 3 -20.07 25.59 43.62
CA LYS A 3 -20.52 24.18 43.48
C LYS A 3 -20.51 23.68 42.04
N LEU A 4 -20.75 24.57 41.07
CA LEU A 4 -20.71 24.22 39.64
C LEU A 4 -19.27 24.02 39.18
N ILE A 5 -18.36 24.90 39.63
CA ILE A 5 -16.93 24.77 39.35
C ILE A 5 -16.36 23.49 39.98
N ALA A 6 -16.75 23.18 41.23
CA ALA A 6 -16.33 21.95 41.89
C ALA A 6 -16.81 20.69 41.14
N ASN A 7 -18.05 20.67 40.66
CA ASN A 7 -18.59 19.55 39.89
C ASN A 7 -17.91 19.40 38.52
N LEU A 8 -17.57 20.51 37.86
CA LEU A 8 -16.87 20.50 36.57
C LEU A 8 -15.43 19.96 36.71
N LEU A 9 -14.74 20.36 37.79
CA LEU A 9 -13.40 19.86 38.10
C LEU A 9 -13.43 18.38 38.48
N ALA A 10 -14.45 17.94 39.22
CA ALA A 10 -14.65 16.54 39.55
C ALA A 10 -14.91 15.70 38.27
N SER A 11 -15.79 16.14 37.38
CA SER A 11 -16.07 15.42 36.13
C SER A 11 -14.85 15.36 35.22
N LEU A 12 -14.06 16.44 35.13
CA LEU A 12 -12.85 16.48 34.34
C LEU A 12 -11.78 15.52 34.90
N ALA A 13 -11.62 15.48 36.22
CA ALA A 13 -10.71 14.55 36.88
C ALA A 13 -11.13 13.09 36.63
N THR A 14 -12.42 12.78 36.72
CA THR A 14 -12.94 11.43 36.41
C THR A 14 -12.72 11.06 34.94
N CYS A 15 -12.94 11.98 33.99
CA CYS A 15 -12.63 11.73 32.58
C CYS A 15 -11.14 11.46 32.34
N LEU A 16 -10.24 12.23 32.98
CA LEU A 16 -8.79 12.03 32.83
C LEU A 16 -8.32 10.67 33.35
N VAL A 17 -8.90 10.18 34.45
CA VAL A 17 -8.61 8.84 34.99
C VAL A 17 -9.09 7.73 34.03
N LEU A 18 -10.24 7.93 33.38
CA LEU A 18 -10.81 6.96 32.43
C LEU A 18 -10.08 6.92 31.08
N LEU A 19 -9.41 8.01 30.68
CA LEU A 19 -8.65 8.11 29.43
C LEU A 19 -7.27 7.42 29.51
N GLY A 20 -6.75 7.14 30.71
CA GLY A 20 -5.41 6.58 30.92
C GLY A 20 -5.25 5.07 30.65
N THR A 21 -6.34 4.35 30.36
CA THR A 21 -6.34 2.88 30.20
C THR A 21 -6.42 2.40 28.75
N ALA A 22 -6.35 3.31 27.76
CA ALA A 22 -6.22 2.92 26.36
C ALA A 22 -4.81 2.34 26.09
N GLN A 23 -4.60 1.08 26.43
CA GLN A 23 -3.42 0.33 26.01
C GLN A 23 -3.60 -0.06 24.54
N ALA A 24 -2.70 0.41 23.67
CA ALA A 24 -2.58 -0.14 22.33
C ALA A 24 -2.18 -1.62 22.45
N SER A 25 -3.15 -2.53 22.40
CA SER A 25 -2.94 -3.98 22.45
C SER A 25 -2.42 -4.53 21.12
N GLY A 26 -1.55 -3.78 20.44
CA GLY A 26 -0.73 -4.34 19.38
C GLY A 26 0.30 -5.22 20.05
N GLY A 27 -0.01 -6.51 20.22
CA GLY A 27 1.01 -7.48 20.60
C GLY A 27 2.22 -7.30 19.69
N ALA A 28 3.43 -7.48 20.22
CA ALA A 28 4.63 -7.48 19.41
C ALA A 28 4.53 -8.68 18.44
N ILE A 29 3.88 -8.47 17.30
CA ILE A 29 3.80 -9.46 16.24
C ILE A 29 5.21 -9.63 15.73
N HIS A 30 5.71 -10.86 15.79
CA HIS A 30 6.96 -11.19 15.12
C HIS A 30 6.72 -11.02 13.62
N LEU A 31 7.26 -9.94 13.06
CA LEU A 31 7.26 -9.70 11.62
C LEU A 31 8.53 -10.31 11.06
N ASP A 32 8.38 -11.31 10.20
CA ASP A 32 9.50 -11.82 9.43
C ASP A 32 10.06 -10.71 8.55
N LYS A 33 11.40 -10.59 8.51
CA LYS A 33 12.04 -9.67 7.57
C LYS A 33 11.90 -10.20 6.16
N PHE A 34 11.48 -9.32 5.25
CA PHE A 34 11.54 -9.64 3.83
C PHE A 34 13.01 -9.83 3.41
N PRO A 35 13.33 -10.90 2.65
CA PRO A 35 14.67 -11.10 2.09
C PRO A 35 14.98 -10.04 1.02
N GLU A 36 15.78 -9.02 1.37
CA GLU A 36 16.06 -7.86 0.52
C GLU A 36 16.65 -8.25 -0.85
N GLU A 37 17.39 -9.34 -0.93
CA GLU A 37 17.94 -9.88 -2.18
C GLU A 37 16.85 -10.23 -3.21
N LYS A 38 15.62 -10.52 -2.77
CA LYS A 38 14.50 -10.82 -3.66
C LYS A 38 13.83 -9.58 -4.24
N SER A 39 14.16 -8.38 -3.77
CA SER A 39 13.58 -7.13 -4.28
C SER A 39 13.89 -6.89 -5.76
N GLN A 40 14.98 -7.49 -6.27
CA GLN A 40 15.44 -7.34 -7.66
C GLN A 40 15.26 -8.62 -8.49
N ASP A 41 14.49 -9.61 -8.01
CA ASP A 41 14.15 -10.80 -8.79
C ASP A 41 13.23 -10.40 -9.95
N THR A 42 13.83 -10.09 -11.10
CA THR A 42 13.12 -9.64 -12.31
C THR A 42 12.08 -10.67 -12.77
N GLN A 43 12.34 -11.96 -12.63
CA GLN A 43 11.36 -12.98 -13.02
C GLN A 43 10.12 -12.94 -12.11
N ALA A 44 10.32 -12.77 -10.79
CA ALA A 44 9.21 -12.60 -9.86
C ALA A 44 8.43 -11.31 -10.17
N LEU A 45 9.13 -10.21 -10.43
CA LEU A 45 8.52 -8.92 -10.78
C LEU A 45 7.72 -9.00 -12.09
N GLN A 46 8.24 -9.66 -13.12
CA GLN A 46 7.53 -9.87 -14.39
C GLN A 46 6.25 -10.70 -14.21
N ARG A 47 6.31 -11.79 -13.42
CA ARG A 47 5.12 -12.59 -13.09
C ARG A 47 4.10 -11.77 -12.32
N GLY A 48 4.55 -10.97 -11.36
CA GLY A 48 3.72 -10.06 -10.57
C GLY A 48 3.01 -9.00 -11.43
N ALA A 49 3.75 -8.36 -12.35
CA ALA A 49 3.19 -7.39 -13.29
C ALA A 49 2.08 -8.01 -14.14
N LYS A 50 2.32 -9.21 -14.68
CA LYS A 50 1.31 -9.94 -15.45
C LYS A 50 0.07 -10.25 -14.61
N MET A 51 0.24 -10.77 -13.39
CA MET A 51 -0.87 -11.07 -12.51
C MET A 51 -1.67 -9.82 -12.16
N PHE A 52 -1.00 -8.72 -11.81
CA PHE A 52 -1.65 -7.46 -11.44
C PHE A 52 -2.50 -6.92 -12.58
N VAL A 53 -1.95 -6.82 -13.79
CA VAL A 53 -2.70 -6.32 -14.95
C VAL A 53 -3.89 -7.21 -15.29
N ASN A 54 -3.68 -8.53 -15.36
CA ASN A 54 -4.72 -9.44 -15.85
C ASN A 54 -5.85 -9.69 -14.83
N TYR A 55 -5.62 -9.47 -13.54
CA TYR A 55 -6.58 -9.82 -12.49
C TYR A 55 -6.91 -8.70 -11.51
N CYS A 56 -5.92 -7.90 -11.10
CA CYS A 56 -6.11 -6.89 -10.06
C CYS A 56 -6.58 -5.55 -10.65
N LEU A 57 -6.09 -5.19 -11.84
CA LEU A 57 -6.32 -3.87 -12.45
C LEU A 57 -7.79 -3.62 -12.78
N ASN A 58 -8.59 -4.67 -12.99
CA ASN A 58 -10.04 -4.59 -13.22
C ASN A 58 -10.81 -3.99 -12.02
N CYS A 59 -10.24 -4.06 -10.81
CA CYS A 59 -10.84 -3.52 -9.58
C CYS A 59 -9.96 -2.45 -8.90
N HIS A 60 -8.64 -2.51 -9.08
CA HIS A 60 -7.68 -1.60 -8.45
C HIS A 60 -7.01 -0.71 -9.48
N ALA A 61 -7.29 0.59 -9.43
CA ALA A 61 -6.64 1.55 -10.32
C ALA A 61 -5.14 1.67 -10.04
N ALA A 62 -4.35 1.77 -11.11
CA ALA A 62 -2.93 2.08 -11.06
C ALA A 62 -2.66 3.37 -11.86
N ALA A 63 -3.29 4.48 -11.45
CA ALA A 63 -3.37 5.72 -12.24
C ALA A 63 -2.03 6.36 -12.60
N PHE A 64 -0.96 6.05 -11.86
CA PHE A 64 0.39 6.58 -12.09
C PHE A 64 1.34 5.56 -12.71
N MET A 65 0.86 4.36 -13.03
CA MET A 65 1.66 3.33 -13.69
C MET A 65 1.87 3.71 -15.16
N ARG A 66 3.07 3.44 -15.69
CA ARG A 66 3.46 3.71 -17.07
C ARG A 66 4.09 2.47 -17.66
N TYR A 67 3.59 2.01 -18.80
CA TYR A 67 4.01 0.73 -19.38
C TYR A 67 5.48 0.71 -19.78
N ASN A 68 6.02 1.88 -20.16
CA ASN A 68 7.46 2.07 -20.38
C ASN A 68 8.34 1.63 -19.20
N ARG A 69 7.84 1.73 -17.96
CA ARG A 69 8.62 1.36 -16.77
C ARG A 69 8.83 -0.15 -16.65
N MET A 70 8.11 -0.95 -17.42
CA MET A 70 8.29 -2.41 -17.45
C MET A 70 9.64 -2.83 -18.05
N HIS A 71 10.34 -1.94 -18.76
CA HIS A 71 11.72 -2.19 -19.19
C HIS A 71 12.71 -2.35 -18.03
N ASP A 72 12.45 -1.73 -16.87
CA ASP A 72 13.33 -1.83 -15.71
C ASP A 72 13.40 -3.25 -15.14
N ILE A 73 12.34 -4.02 -15.37
CA ILE A 73 12.26 -5.43 -15.00
C ILE A 73 12.57 -6.33 -16.20
N GLY A 74 13.15 -5.77 -17.27
CA GLY A 74 13.67 -6.51 -18.43
C GLY A 74 12.63 -6.94 -19.46
N LEU A 75 11.42 -6.38 -19.47
CA LEU A 75 10.43 -6.69 -20.51
C LEU A 75 10.70 -5.90 -21.79
N THR A 76 10.51 -6.55 -22.94
CA THR A 76 10.55 -5.87 -24.25
C THR A 76 9.19 -5.25 -24.60
N ASP A 77 9.14 -4.31 -25.55
CA ASP A 77 7.87 -3.78 -26.07
C ASP A 77 6.92 -4.89 -26.53
N ALA A 78 7.46 -5.94 -27.14
CA ALA A 78 6.69 -7.08 -27.59
C ALA A 78 6.09 -7.85 -26.40
N ASP A 79 6.85 -8.03 -25.33
CA ASP A 79 6.35 -8.70 -24.11
C ASP A 79 5.29 -7.88 -23.39
N ILE A 80 5.50 -6.56 -23.32
CA ILE A 80 4.57 -5.62 -22.69
C ILE A 80 3.24 -5.65 -23.44
N LYS A 81 3.26 -5.44 -24.77
CA LYS A 81 2.05 -5.48 -25.60
C LYS A 81 1.34 -6.83 -25.52
N LYS A 82 2.09 -7.92 -25.57
CA LYS A 82 1.51 -9.27 -25.57
C LYS A 82 0.87 -9.67 -24.24
N ASN A 83 1.41 -9.22 -23.10
CA ASN A 83 1.03 -9.75 -21.79
C ASN A 83 0.35 -8.75 -20.85
N LEU A 84 0.54 -7.44 -21.07
CA LEU A 84 0.22 -6.39 -20.11
C LEU A 84 -0.71 -5.30 -20.66
N MET A 85 -1.10 -5.37 -21.93
CA MET A 85 -1.87 -4.33 -22.59
C MET A 85 -3.08 -4.94 -23.30
N GLU A 86 -4.15 -4.16 -23.39
CA GLU A 86 -5.24 -4.43 -24.32
C GLU A 86 -4.86 -3.93 -25.73
N ASP A 87 -5.54 -4.45 -26.76
CA ASP A 87 -5.14 -4.28 -28.17
C ASP A 87 -5.10 -2.82 -28.65
N ASP A 88 -5.78 -1.89 -27.97
CA ASP A 88 -5.87 -0.48 -28.32
C ASP A 88 -4.83 0.42 -27.62
N GLN A 89 -4.01 -0.13 -26.72
CA GLN A 89 -3.04 0.65 -25.95
C GLN A 89 -1.66 0.70 -26.62
N GLU A 90 -0.97 1.84 -26.49
CA GLU A 90 0.42 2.01 -26.94
C GLU A 90 1.37 2.12 -25.73
N VAL A 91 2.57 1.52 -25.85
CA VAL A 91 3.63 1.68 -24.84
C VAL A 91 4.06 3.14 -24.83
N ASP A 92 3.96 3.81 -23.68
CA ASP A 92 4.33 5.22 -23.53
C ASP A 92 5.77 5.45 -24.08
N ARG A 93 5.97 6.45 -24.95
CA ARG A 93 7.32 6.82 -25.39
C ARG A 93 8.13 7.36 -24.21
N GLN A 94 9.38 6.91 -24.08
CA GLN A 94 10.32 7.46 -23.10
C GLN A 94 10.57 8.93 -23.47
N ASN A 95 10.11 9.87 -22.63
CA ASN A 95 10.55 11.26 -22.69
C ASN A 95 11.85 11.41 -21.89
#